data_AF-A0A4P7NJG7-F1
#
_entry.id   AF-A0A4P7NJG7-F1
#
_cell.length_a   1.000
_cell.length_b   1.000
_cell.length_c   1.000
_cell.angle_alpha   90.00
_cell.angle_beta   90.00
_cell.angle_gamma   90.00
#
_symmetry.space_group_name_H-M   'P 1'
#
loop_
_entity.id
_entity.type
_entity.pdbx_description
1 polymer ?
#
loop_
_entity_poly.entity_id
_entity_poly.type
_entity_poly.pdbx_seq_one_letter_code
_entity_poly.pdbx_strand_id
1 'polypeptide(L)'
;MVSFTKFTLLLAAATSVAASGYKKFAVSFISSNDLLNTAPDQDATAKQWEAAFDKARASSQWKYTGFDVWTPGLSGDWGWVTTTRNEADYARAKNVLERMGFEAEFRPTGHVWFRPKLGASPPGPARQ
;
A
#
# COMPACT_ATOMS: atom_id res chain seq x y z
N MET A 1 -24.75 -44.28 20.21
CA MET A 1 -23.97 -43.04 20.41
C MET A 1 -23.33 -42.68 19.08
N VAL A 2 -23.78 -41.61 18.44
CA VAL A 2 -23.23 -41.17 17.15
C VAL A 2 -22.34 -39.96 17.43
N SER A 3 -21.03 -40.15 17.38
CA SER A 3 -20.07 -39.06 17.55
C SER A 3 -19.61 -38.60 16.18
N PHE A 4 -20.26 -37.56 15.66
CA PHE A 4 -19.78 -36.82 14.49
C PHE A 4 -18.70 -35.85 14.96
N THR A 5 -17.43 -36.20 14.77
CA THR A 5 -16.31 -35.27 14.94
C THR A 5 -16.41 -34.23 13.83
N LYS A 6 -16.93 -33.05 14.19
CA LYS A 6 -17.08 -31.93 13.26
C LYS A 6 -15.71 -31.42 12.85
N PHE A 7 -15.41 -31.61 11.56
CA PHE A 7 -14.35 -30.94 10.82
C PHE A 7 -14.64 -29.43 10.86
N THR A 8 -13.99 -28.68 11.76
CA THR A 8 -14.02 -27.22 11.69
C THR A 8 -13.02 -26.78 10.65
N LEU A 9 -13.43 -26.88 9.37
CA LEU A 9 -12.74 -26.23 8.28
C LEU A 9 -12.94 -24.72 8.47
N LEU A 10 -11.97 -24.08 9.14
CA LEU A 10 -11.95 -22.63 9.27
C LEU A 10 -11.65 -22.07 7.89
N LEU A 11 -12.72 -21.77 7.16
CA LEU A 11 -12.66 -21.06 5.90
C LEU A 11 -12.14 -19.66 6.24
N ALA A 12 -10.82 -19.48 6.14
CA ALA A 12 -10.23 -18.16 6.04
C ALA A 12 -10.89 -17.52 4.82
N ALA A 13 -11.86 -16.66 5.08
CA ALA A 13 -12.41 -15.78 4.07
C ALA A 13 -11.25 -14.88 3.65
N ALA A 14 -10.50 -15.33 2.65
CA ALA A 14 -9.82 -14.42 1.75
C ALA A 14 -10.95 -13.54 1.22
N THR A 15 -11.16 -12.39 1.86
CA THR A 15 -11.90 -11.29 1.28
C THR A 15 -11.13 -10.92 0.03
N SER A 16 -11.49 -11.59 -1.06
CA SER A 16 -11.14 -11.19 -2.40
C SER A 16 -11.79 -9.82 -2.60
N VAL A 17 -11.11 -8.77 -2.14
CA VAL A 17 -11.32 -7.42 -2.65
C VAL A 17 -11.21 -7.56 -4.14
N ALA A 18 -12.36 -7.47 -4.82
CA ALA A 18 -12.45 -7.59 -6.26
C ALA A 18 -11.36 -6.69 -6.86
N ALA A 19 -10.42 -7.31 -7.56
CA ALA A 19 -9.23 -6.68 -8.14
C ALA A 19 -9.55 -5.65 -9.24
N SER A 20 -10.83 -5.41 -9.51
CA SER A 20 -11.36 -4.56 -10.56
C SER A 20 -12.34 -3.57 -9.93
N GLY A 21 -12.00 -2.27 -9.94
CA GLY A 21 -12.94 -1.20 -9.58
C GLY A 21 -12.37 -0.04 -8.77
N TYR A 22 -11.23 -0.21 -8.10
CA TYR A 22 -10.63 0.90 -7.37
C TYR A 22 -10.01 1.90 -8.33
N LYS A 23 -10.60 3.11 -8.43
CA LYS A 23 -10.02 4.25 -9.17
C LYS A 23 -9.10 5.11 -8.32
N LYS A 24 -9.02 4.84 -7.01
CA LYS A 24 -8.16 5.56 -6.08
C LYS A 24 -7.78 4.72 -4.86
N PHE A 25 -6.59 4.97 -4.33
CA PHE A 25 -6.10 4.45 -3.04
C PHE A 25 -5.10 5.45 -2.43
N ALA A 26 -4.95 5.42 -1.11
CA ALA A 26 -4.06 6.33 -0.41
C ALA A 26 -2.72 5.66 -0.11
N VAL A 27 -1.64 6.43 -0.11
CA VAL A 27 -0.30 6.00 0.29
C VAL A 27 0.27 7.01 1.29
N SER A 28 0.86 6.53 2.38
CA SER A 28 1.66 7.32 3.32
C SER A 28 3.08 6.80 3.35
N PHE A 29 4.04 7.66 3.69
CA PHE A 29 5.45 7.31 3.81
C PHE A 29 5.91 7.14 5.27
N ILE A 30 4.99 7.30 6.22
CA ILE A 30 5.23 7.13 7.64
C ILE A 30 4.75 5.74 8.06
N SER A 31 5.61 4.97 8.73
CA SER A 31 5.24 3.64 9.22
C SER A 31 4.35 3.72 10.45
N SER A 32 3.67 2.62 10.80
CA SER A 32 2.89 2.54 12.04
C SER A 32 3.71 2.75 13.32
N ASN A 33 5.02 2.47 13.30
CA ASN A 33 5.92 2.71 14.44
C ASN A 33 6.27 4.19 14.59
N ASP A 34 6.36 4.88 13.46
CA ASP A 34 6.77 6.27 13.40
C ASP A 34 5.64 7.18 13.88
N LEU A 35 4.38 6.79 13.72
CA LEU A 35 3.27 7.53 14.33
C LEU A 35 3.33 7.60 15.88
N LEU A 36 4.11 6.71 16.51
CA LEU A 36 4.27 6.65 17.97
C LEU A 36 5.53 7.36 18.49
N ASN A 37 6.47 7.70 17.60
CA ASN A 37 7.66 8.47 17.93
C ASN A 37 7.50 9.88 17.35
N THR A 38 8.07 10.91 17.96
CA THR A 38 8.06 12.30 17.44
C THR A 38 9.50 12.76 17.22
N ALA A 39 10.29 11.90 16.60
CA ALA A 39 11.73 12.12 16.43
C ALA A 39 12.04 12.75 15.06
N PRO A 40 13.06 13.63 14.95
CA PRO A 40 13.50 14.23 13.68
C PRO A 40 13.87 13.20 12.58
N ASP A 41 14.23 11.97 12.97
CA ASP A 41 14.60 10.88 12.05
C ASP A 41 13.44 10.39 11.16
N GLN A 42 12.22 10.82 11.47
CA GLN A 42 11.02 10.48 10.70
C GLN A 42 10.95 11.21 9.36
N ASP A 43 11.33 12.48 9.33
CA ASP A 43 11.34 13.27 8.09
C ASP A 43 12.34 12.69 7.08
N ALA A 44 13.49 12.21 7.57
CA ALA A 44 14.51 11.60 6.71
C ALA A 44 14.03 10.25 6.16
N THR A 45 13.43 9.41 6.99
CA THR A 45 12.91 8.08 6.61
C THR A 45 11.72 8.21 5.65
N ALA A 46 10.79 9.12 5.94
CA ALA A 46 9.63 9.40 5.07
C ALA A 46 10.08 9.88 3.68
N LYS A 47 11.09 10.77 3.60
CA LYS A 47 11.66 11.21 2.32
C LYS A 47 12.29 10.06 1.51
N GLN A 48 12.91 9.09 2.17
CA GLN A 48 13.46 7.91 1.48
C GLN A 48 12.35 7.01 0.91
N TRP A 49 11.26 6.83 1.65
CA TRP A 49 10.07 6.13 1.16
C TRP A 49 9.39 6.85 0.01
N GLU A 50 9.26 8.17 0.09
CA GLU A 50 8.74 9.00 -0.99
C GLU A 50 9.59 8.86 -2.26
N ALA A 51 10.92 8.97 -2.15
CA ALA A 51 11.83 8.80 -3.27
C ALA A 51 11.75 7.39 -3.89
N ALA A 52 11.65 6.34 -3.07
CA ALA A 52 11.47 4.98 -3.55
C ALA A 52 10.13 4.83 -4.30
N PHE A 53 9.06 5.39 -3.75
CA PHE A 53 7.73 5.39 -4.35
C PHE A 53 7.68 6.11 -5.69
N ASP A 54 8.31 7.29 -5.80
CA ASP A 54 8.40 8.02 -7.06
C ASP A 54 9.21 7.25 -8.12
N LYS A 55 10.29 6.58 -7.72
CA LYS A 55 11.04 5.69 -8.61
C LYS A 55 10.17 4.52 -9.10
N ALA A 56 9.36 3.93 -8.22
CA ALA A 56 8.44 2.87 -8.60
C ALA A 56 7.38 3.39 -9.58
N ARG A 57 6.78 4.56 -9.33
CA ARG A 57 5.84 5.25 -10.22
C ARG A 57 6.39 5.53 -11.61
N ALA A 58 7.66 5.90 -11.69
CA ALA A 58 8.35 6.14 -12.97
C ALA A 58 8.63 4.85 -13.76
N SER A 59 8.57 3.67 -13.11
CA SER A 59 8.92 2.39 -13.73
C SER A 59 7.89 1.90 -14.76
N SER A 60 8.34 1.06 -15.69
CA SER A 60 7.46 0.38 -16.65
C SER A 60 6.40 -0.48 -15.95
N GLN A 61 6.76 -1.14 -14.84
CA GLN A 61 5.85 -1.98 -14.06
C GLN A 61 4.65 -1.19 -13.54
N TRP A 62 4.88 0.04 -13.06
CA TRP A 62 3.82 0.90 -12.57
C TRP A 62 2.94 1.45 -13.70
N LYS A 63 3.52 1.81 -14.85
CA LYS A 63 2.76 2.28 -16.02
C LYS A 63 1.67 1.27 -16.46
N TYR A 64 1.94 -0.02 -16.33
CA TYR A 64 0.98 -1.09 -16.64
C TYR A 64 -0.17 -1.24 -15.63
N THR A 65 -0.13 -0.53 -14.50
CA THR A 65 -1.23 -0.52 -13.52
C THR A 65 -2.35 0.42 -13.93
N GLY A 66 -2.06 1.40 -14.79
CA GLY A 66 -3.00 2.45 -15.19
C GLY A 66 -3.19 3.57 -14.17
N PHE A 67 -2.53 3.54 -13.00
CA PHE A 67 -2.54 4.65 -12.04
C PHE A 67 -1.46 5.67 -12.34
N ASP A 68 -1.86 6.86 -12.79
CA ASP A 68 -0.96 7.89 -13.33
C ASP A 68 -0.91 9.19 -12.51
N VAL A 69 -1.90 9.44 -11.65
CA VAL A 69 -1.97 10.67 -10.86
C VAL A 69 -1.52 10.42 -9.41
N TRP A 70 -0.62 11.25 -8.92
CA TRP A 70 -0.24 11.35 -7.51
C TRP A 70 -0.59 12.74 -6.98
N THR A 71 -1.30 12.78 -5.86
CA THR A 71 -1.69 14.03 -5.19
C THR A 71 -1.24 13.94 -3.73
N PRO A 72 -0.08 14.54 -3.38
CA PRO A 72 0.40 14.55 -1.99
C PRO A 72 -0.42 15.50 -1.12
N GLY A 73 -0.30 15.38 0.20
CA GLY A 73 -0.78 16.39 1.15
C GLY A 73 -2.22 16.24 1.64
N LEU A 74 -2.76 15.02 1.70
CA LEU A 74 -3.90 14.76 2.58
C LEU A 74 -3.46 14.74 4.04
N SER A 75 -4.36 15.20 4.91
CA SER A 75 -4.23 15.24 6.37
C SER A 75 -3.36 14.09 6.92
N GLY A 76 -2.23 14.45 7.53
CA GLY A 76 -1.35 13.52 8.24
C GLY A 76 -0.60 12.54 7.34
N ASP A 77 0.18 13.06 6.38
CA ASP A 77 1.22 12.31 5.65
C ASP A 77 0.72 11.33 4.60
N TRP A 78 -0.50 11.53 4.09
CA TRP A 78 -1.10 10.72 3.04
C TRP A 78 -1.11 11.45 1.70
N GLY A 79 -1.05 10.69 0.61
CA GLY A 79 -1.36 11.16 -0.74
C GLY A 79 -2.26 10.19 -1.48
N TRP A 80 -3.08 10.71 -2.40
CA TRP A 80 -3.90 9.88 -3.27
C TRP A 80 -3.11 9.44 -4.50
N VAL A 81 -3.18 8.15 -4.79
CA VAL A 81 -2.94 7.63 -6.12
C VAL A 81 -4.29 7.45 -6.81
N THR A 82 -4.46 8.05 -7.97
CA THR A 82 -5.71 7.97 -8.74
C THR A 82 -5.45 7.66 -10.21
N THR A 83 -6.52 7.30 -10.91
CA THR A 83 -6.53 7.08 -12.35
C THR A 83 -7.80 7.65 -12.95
N THR A 84 -7.69 8.20 -14.16
CA THR A 84 -8.85 8.56 -14.99
C THR A 84 -9.29 7.42 -15.92
N ARG A 85 -8.50 6.34 -15.98
CA ARG A 85 -8.73 5.20 -16.87
C ARG A 85 -9.85 4.31 -16.33
N ASN A 86 -10.60 3.69 -17.24
CA ASN A 86 -11.62 2.72 -16.87
C ASN A 86 -11.03 1.32 -16.58
N GLU A 87 -9.84 1.03 -17.11
CA GLU A 87 -9.17 -0.28 -16.99
C GLU A 87 -7.88 -0.15 -16.15
N ALA A 88 -8.02 0.24 -14.89
CA ALA A 88 -6.88 0.24 -13.97
C ALA A 88 -6.76 -1.11 -13.26
N ASP A 89 -5.53 -1.62 -13.19
CA ASP A 89 -5.20 -2.88 -12.52
C ASP A 89 -4.69 -2.59 -11.11
N TYR A 90 -5.66 -2.50 -10.20
CA TYR A 90 -5.40 -2.28 -8.78
C TYR A 90 -4.58 -3.41 -8.15
N ALA A 91 -4.82 -4.68 -8.52
CA ALA A 91 -4.07 -5.79 -7.97
C ALA A 91 -2.58 -5.70 -8.33
N ARG A 92 -2.26 -5.25 -9.54
CA ARG A 92 -0.88 -5.00 -9.95
C ARG A 92 -0.25 -3.83 -9.21
N ALA A 93 -0.97 -2.72 -9.03
CA ALA A 93 -0.49 -1.59 -8.23
C ALA A 93 -0.19 -2.01 -6.79
N LYS A 94 -1.11 -2.73 -6.17
CA LYS A 94 -0.94 -3.34 -4.85
C LYS A 94 0.32 -4.21 -4.78
N ASN A 95 0.54 -5.09 -5.75
CA ASN A 95 1.71 -5.98 -5.77
C ASN A 95 3.03 -5.20 -5.83
N VAL A 96 3.09 -4.11 -6.61
CA VAL A 96 4.29 -3.25 -6.65
C VAL A 96 4.56 -2.65 -5.27
N LEU A 97 3.52 -2.11 -4.61
CA LEU A 97 3.64 -1.54 -3.26
C LEU A 97 4.07 -2.58 -2.22
N GLU A 98 3.47 -3.77 -2.24
CA GLU A 98 3.82 -4.86 -1.31
C GLU A 98 5.27 -5.32 -1.47
N ARG A 99 5.78 -5.38 -2.71
CA ARG A 99 7.19 -5.70 -2.99
C ARG A 99 8.16 -4.63 -2.51
N MET A 100 7.73 -3.38 -2.45
CA MET A 100 8.52 -2.29 -1.88
C MET A 100 8.54 -2.31 -0.35
N GLY A 101 7.64 -3.07 0.29
CA GLY A 101 7.54 -3.14 1.74
C GLY A 101 6.36 -2.37 2.33
N PHE A 102 5.39 -1.93 1.51
CA PHE A 102 4.13 -1.37 2.02
C PHE A 102 3.16 -2.49 2.40
N GLU A 103 2.23 -2.19 3.30
CA GLU A 103 1.08 -3.00 3.63
C GLU A 103 -0.22 -2.21 3.53
N ALA A 104 -1.30 -2.92 3.22
CA ALA A 104 -2.63 -2.35 3.24
C ALA A 104 -3.12 -2.22 4.69
N GLU A 105 -3.48 -1.01 5.08
CA GLU A 105 -4.15 -0.68 6.33
C GLU A 105 -5.65 -0.60 6.08
N PHE A 106 -6.42 -1.30 6.90
CA PHE A 106 -7.87 -1.20 6.84
C PHE A 106 -8.35 0.01 7.64
N ARG A 107 -9.02 0.94 6.95
CA ARG A 107 -9.72 2.06 7.57
C ARG A 107 -11.20 1.98 7.24
N PRO A 108 -12.10 2.43 8.15
CA PRO A 108 -13.55 2.41 7.92
C PRO A 108 -14.04 3.43 6.87
N THR A 109 -13.16 3.91 5.98
CA THR A 109 -13.44 4.95 4.98
C THR A 109 -13.78 4.40 3.60
N GLY A 110 -13.82 3.06 3.43
CA GLY A 110 -14.14 2.41 2.16
C GLY A 110 -13.06 2.54 1.06
N HIS A 111 -11.94 3.17 1.38
CA HIS A 111 -10.75 3.25 0.53
C HIS A 111 -9.65 2.35 1.09
N VAL A 112 -8.74 1.93 0.21
CA VAL A 112 -7.53 1.21 0.66
C VAL A 112 -6.42 2.20 0.92
N TRP A 113 -5.71 2.00 2.02
CA TRP A 113 -4.64 2.84 2.51
C TRP A 113 -3.37 1.99 2.57
N PHE A 114 -2.25 2.49 2.07
CA PHE A 114 -0.97 1.81 2.12
C PHE A 114 0.05 2.61 2.93
N ARG A 115 0.79 1.93 3.79
CA ARG A 115 1.91 2.52 4.53
C ARG A 115 3.06 1.52 4.61
N PRO A 116 4.29 1.94 4.91
CA PRO A 116 5.39 1.02 5.18
C PRO A 116 5.03 0.04 6.28
N LYS A 117 5.36 -1.24 6.05
CA LYS A 117 5.24 -2.30 7.06
C LYS A 117 6.06 -1.96 8.29
N LEU A 118 5.57 -2.37 9.45
CA LEU A 118 6.33 -2.26 10.70
C LEU A 118 7.70 -2.96 10.56
N GLY A 119 8.78 -2.20 10.76
CA GLY A 119 10.15 -2.71 10.67
C GLY A 119 10.72 -2.84 9.25
N ALA A 120 9.96 -2.47 8.21
CA ALA A 120 10.52 -2.40 6.86
C ALA A 120 11.39 -1.15 6.69
N SER A 121 12.53 -1.31 6.02
CA SER A 121 13.38 -0.18 5.60
C SER A 121 13.04 0.23 4.17
N PRO A 122 13.11 1.54 3.85
CA PRO A 122 12.91 1.99 2.48
C PRO A 122 13.91 1.29 1.55
N PRO A 123 13.50 0.92 0.33
CA PRO A 123 14.42 0.37 -0.66
C PRO A 123 15.57 1.36 -0.85
N GLY A 124 16.80 0.91 -0.56
CA GLY A 124 17.97 1.78 -0.67
C GLY A 124 18.11 2.34 -2.09
N PRO A 125 18.81 3.49 -2.26
CA PRO A 125 19.23 3.91 -3.58
C PRO A 125 20.00 2.74 -4.20
N ALA A 126 19.61 2.33 -5.41
CA ALA A 126 20.38 1.33 -6.14
C ALA A 126 21.82 1.82 -6.16
N ARG A 127 22.74 1.05 -5.56
CA ARG A 127 24.17 1.31 -5.68
C ARG A 127 24.46 1.37 -7.18
N GLN A 128 24.80 2.55 -7.68
CA GLN A 128 25.32 2.73 -9.03
C GLN A 128 26.71 2.10 -9.11
#